data_AF-A0AAV3SLK8-F1
#
_entry.id   AF-A0AAV3SLK8-F1
#
_cell.length_a   1.000
_cell.length_b   1.000
_cell.length_c   1.000
_cell.angle_alpha   90.00
_cell.angle_beta   90.00
_cell.angle_gamma   90.00
#
_symmetry.space_group_name_H-M   'P 1'
#
loop_
_entity.id
_entity.type
_entity.pdbx_description
1 polymer ?
#
loop_
_entity_poly.entity_id
_entity_poly.type
_entity_poly.pdbx_seq_one_letter_code
_entity_poly.pdbx_strand_id
1 'polypeptide(L)'
;MSSAAGADNGSSTTPTEFVLEEFDTSVPEGAVEDLTRTIEQIVSDLRERIVSDDRLETLLRGQPGPDILHGSDITEQGDPEPFTQRRIIEPLFEALEYPDFTTEASGLSDQQRQKADYLFSLREFDAIESERLPVEAEPLNKKLDQQNHGIGQVEGWLDSYSFGAEFGIATDGMRWVLIKYDRERYQYDTLAEVNLQPVVIAAFENLTGRKE
;
A
#
# COMPACT_ATOMS: atom_id res chain seq x y z
N MET A 1 -43.64 -44.95 -19.18
CA MET A 1 -42.95 -44.61 -17.92
C MET A 1 -41.61 -44.02 -18.32
N SER A 2 -41.54 -42.72 -18.62
CA SER A 2 -41.24 -41.60 -17.69
C SER A 2 -39.89 -41.79 -16.97
N SER A 3 -38.85 -41.09 -17.43
CA SER A 3 -38.10 -40.00 -16.72
C SER A 3 -36.87 -40.53 -15.94
N ALA A 4 -35.72 -39.89 -15.80
CA ALA A 4 -35.03 -38.71 -16.34
C ALA A 4 -33.63 -38.67 -15.66
N ALA A 5 -32.65 -37.95 -16.24
CA ALA A 5 -31.47 -37.26 -15.64
C ALA A 5 -30.58 -38.01 -14.60
N GLY A 6 -29.25 -38.01 -14.68
CA GLY A 6 -28.34 -36.88 -14.89
C GLY A 6 -27.88 -36.35 -13.52
N ALA A 7 -26.60 -36.52 -13.17
CA ALA A 7 -25.90 -35.73 -12.15
C ALA A 7 -24.38 -35.91 -12.31
N ASP A 8 -23.81 -35.06 -13.17
CA ASP A 8 -22.48 -34.51 -12.98
C ASP A 8 -22.50 -33.62 -11.72
N ASN A 9 -21.42 -33.63 -10.93
CA ASN A 9 -21.11 -32.56 -9.97
C ASN A 9 -19.66 -32.69 -9.51
N GLY A 10 -18.74 -32.44 -10.43
CA GLY A 10 -17.45 -31.86 -10.05
C GLY A 10 -17.69 -30.44 -9.56
N SER A 11 -17.65 -30.23 -8.24
CA SER A 11 -17.59 -28.88 -7.67
C SER A 11 -16.19 -28.30 -7.92
N SER A 12 -15.98 -27.81 -9.13
CA SER A 12 -14.90 -26.87 -9.44
C SER A 12 -15.26 -25.54 -8.81
N THR A 13 -14.82 -25.30 -7.58
CA THR A 13 -14.83 -23.96 -6.99
C THR A 13 -13.77 -23.14 -7.71
N THR A 14 -14.18 -22.45 -8.78
CA THR A 14 -13.39 -21.40 -9.39
C THR A 14 -13.01 -20.39 -8.30
N PRO A 15 -11.75 -19.98 -8.16
CA PRO A 15 -11.38 -18.89 -7.27
C PRO A 15 -12.23 -17.66 -7.61
N THR A 16 -12.95 -17.13 -6.63
CA THR A 16 -13.68 -15.88 -6.80
C THR A 16 -12.67 -14.78 -7.10
N GLU A 17 -12.60 -14.37 -8.37
CA GLU A 17 -11.89 -13.18 -8.80
C GLU A 17 -12.48 -12.00 -7.99
N PHE A 18 -11.64 -11.24 -7.31
CA PHE A 18 -12.08 -10.08 -6.54
C PHE A 18 -12.52 -8.99 -7.52
N VAL A 19 -13.83 -8.87 -7.75
CA VAL A 19 -14.40 -7.89 -8.68
C VAL A 19 -14.61 -6.57 -7.93
N LEU A 20 -13.66 -5.64 -8.08
CA LEU A 20 -13.75 -4.28 -7.52
C LEU A 20 -15.05 -3.54 -7.94
N GLU A 21 -15.59 -3.89 -9.11
CA GLU A 21 -16.81 -3.29 -9.70
C GLU A 21 -18.11 -3.64 -8.94
N GLU A 22 -18.09 -4.63 -8.05
CA GLU A 22 -19.25 -4.97 -7.20
C GLU A 22 -19.40 -4.07 -5.97
N PHE A 23 -18.36 -3.29 -5.62
CA PHE A 23 -18.46 -2.31 -4.54
C PHE A 23 -19.01 -1.00 -5.10
N ASP A 24 -20.21 -0.61 -4.64
CA ASP A 24 -20.83 0.68 -4.91
C ASP A 24 -20.04 1.77 -4.16
N THR A 25 -18.89 2.16 -4.72
CA THR A 25 -17.99 3.16 -4.17
C THR A 25 -18.21 4.47 -4.92
N SER A 26 -18.57 5.51 -4.19
CA SER A 26 -18.62 6.87 -4.71
C SER A 26 -17.38 7.64 -4.26
N VAL A 27 -16.66 8.25 -5.19
CA VAL A 27 -15.62 9.22 -4.86
C VAL A 27 -16.32 10.53 -4.44
N PRO A 28 -16.07 11.05 -3.22
CA PRO A 28 -16.67 12.31 -2.79
C PRO A 28 -16.31 13.47 -3.75
N GLU A 29 -17.23 14.41 -3.91
CA GLU A 29 -16.97 15.63 -4.67
C GLU A 29 -15.78 16.39 -4.04
N GLY A 30 -14.78 16.76 -4.84
CA GLY A 30 -13.56 17.44 -4.36
C GLY A 30 -12.43 16.50 -3.93
N ALA A 31 -12.68 15.22 -3.68
CA ALA A 31 -11.65 14.29 -3.20
C ALA A 31 -10.52 14.09 -4.22
N VAL A 32 -10.84 14.10 -5.52
CA VAL A 32 -9.85 14.01 -6.59
C VAL A 32 -8.97 15.26 -6.62
N GLU A 33 -9.57 16.45 -6.52
CA GLU A 33 -8.85 17.71 -6.49
C GLU A 33 -7.94 17.84 -5.26
N ASP A 34 -8.43 17.40 -4.09
CA ASP A 34 -7.66 17.44 -2.85
C ASP A 34 -6.50 16.44 -2.88
N LEU A 35 -6.72 15.19 -3.32
CA LEU A 35 -5.63 14.23 -3.50
C LEU A 35 -4.60 14.71 -4.53
N THR A 36 -5.05 15.31 -5.63
CA THR A 36 -4.16 15.89 -6.65
C THR A 36 -3.28 16.98 -6.04
N ARG A 37 -3.87 17.87 -5.24
CA ARG A 37 -3.12 18.93 -4.54
C ARG A 37 -2.11 18.36 -3.56
N THR A 38 -2.47 17.30 -2.83
CA THR A 38 -1.54 16.61 -1.93
C THR A 38 -0.37 16.02 -2.70
N ILE A 39 -0.61 15.37 -3.85
CA ILE A 39 0.47 14.83 -4.70
C ILE A 39 1.39 15.94 -5.20
N GLU A 40 0.85 17.07 -5.64
CA GLU A 40 1.65 18.24 -6.05
C GLU A 40 2.51 18.77 -4.89
N GLN A 41 1.97 18.81 -3.68
CA GLN A 41 2.70 19.22 -2.47
C GLN A 41 3.80 18.22 -2.10
N ILE A 42 3.53 16.92 -2.15
CA ILE A 42 4.53 15.86 -1.96
C ILE A 42 5.68 16.07 -2.94
N VAL A 43 5.39 16.24 -4.24
CA VAL A 43 6.43 16.44 -5.25
C VAL A 43 7.21 17.72 -4.99
N SER A 44 6.55 18.82 -4.63
CA SER A 44 7.24 20.06 -4.27
C SER A 44 8.18 19.87 -3.08
N ASP A 45 7.74 19.15 -2.03
CA ASP A 45 8.53 18.86 -0.84
C ASP A 45 9.73 17.95 -1.14
N LEU A 46 9.53 16.92 -1.97
CA LEU A 46 10.58 16.02 -2.45
C LEU A 46 11.66 16.77 -3.22
N ARG A 47 11.29 17.73 -4.08
CA ARG A 47 12.25 18.56 -4.84
C ARG A 47 13.15 19.40 -3.93
N GLU A 48 12.64 19.86 -2.80
CA GLU A 48 13.43 20.63 -1.83
C GLU A 48 14.38 19.74 -1.02
N ARG A 49 14.02 18.47 -0.83
CA ARG A 49 14.70 17.55 0.10
C ARG A 49 15.57 16.50 -0.56
N ILE A 50 15.39 16.24 -1.85
CA ILE A 50 16.28 15.38 -2.64
C ILE A 50 17.35 16.26 -3.29
N VAL A 51 18.57 15.73 -3.34
CA VAL A 51 19.79 16.48 -3.72
C VAL A 51 19.72 17.19 -5.07
N SER A 52 18.86 16.74 -6.00
CA SER A 52 18.59 17.41 -7.26
C SER A 52 17.30 16.94 -7.92
N ASP A 53 16.73 17.78 -8.79
CA ASP A 53 15.60 17.41 -9.67
C ASP A 53 15.96 16.20 -10.56
N ASP A 54 17.21 16.08 -11.04
CA ASP A 54 17.65 14.94 -11.87
C ASP A 54 17.67 13.63 -11.06
N ARG A 55 18.06 13.69 -9.78
CA ARG A 55 18.01 12.51 -8.91
C ARG A 55 16.58 12.14 -8.57
N LEU A 56 15.73 13.11 -8.24
CA LEU A 56 14.31 12.88 -8.03
C LEU A 56 13.66 12.26 -9.27
N GLU A 57 13.93 12.80 -10.47
CA GLU A 57 13.44 12.24 -11.72
C GLU A 57 13.89 10.79 -11.93
N THR A 58 15.15 10.48 -11.62
CA THR A 58 15.65 9.10 -11.66
C THR A 58 14.90 8.19 -10.68
N LEU A 59 14.61 8.65 -9.48
CA LEU A 59 13.82 7.88 -8.50
C LEU A 59 12.37 7.68 -8.97
N LEU A 60 11.77 8.70 -9.58
CA LEU A 60 10.38 8.68 -10.04
C LEU A 60 10.18 7.85 -11.31
N ARG A 61 11.12 7.83 -12.26
CA ARG A 61 11.02 7.07 -13.51
C ARG A 61 11.75 5.73 -13.47
N GLY A 62 12.68 5.59 -12.53
CA GLY A 62 13.59 4.46 -12.42
C GLY A 62 12.88 3.14 -12.13
N GLN A 63 13.62 2.06 -12.32
CA GLN A 63 13.10 0.73 -12.03
C GLN A 63 13.20 0.44 -10.52
N PRO A 64 12.22 -0.26 -9.94
CA PRO A 64 12.28 -0.69 -8.56
C PRO A 64 13.51 -1.56 -8.28
N GLY A 65 14.32 -1.17 -7.30
CA GLY A 65 15.53 -1.91 -6.90
C GLY A 65 16.85 -1.26 -7.33
N PRO A 66 17.10 -1.00 -8.63
CA PRO A 66 18.28 -0.27 -9.06
C PRO A 66 18.28 1.21 -8.65
N ASP A 67 17.12 1.86 -8.70
CA ASP A 67 16.97 3.30 -8.49
C ASP A 67 16.30 3.60 -7.15
N ILE A 68 16.73 2.94 -6.07
CA ILE A 68 16.19 3.13 -4.71
C ILE A 68 16.65 4.46 -4.13
N LEU A 69 15.81 5.09 -3.32
CA LEU A 69 16.21 6.18 -2.45
C LEU A 69 17.24 5.73 -1.41
N HIS A 70 18.42 6.33 -1.44
CA HIS A 70 19.45 6.15 -0.42
C HIS A 70 19.57 7.39 0.46
N GLY A 71 20.15 7.25 1.65
CA GLY A 71 20.28 8.37 2.59
C GLY A 71 21.14 9.52 2.04
N SER A 72 22.06 9.22 1.11
CA SER A 72 22.86 10.21 0.39
C SER A 72 22.09 11.03 -0.64
N ASP A 73 20.89 10.59 -1.03
CA ASP A 73 20.03 11.31 -1.96
C ASP A 73 19.20 12.38 -1.25
N ILE A 74 19.17 12.39 0.09
CA ILE A 74 18.45 13.35 0.92
C ILE A 74 19.41 14.48 1.30
N THR A 75 19.00 15.73 1.09
CA THR A 75 19.82 16.94 1.32
C THR A 75 20.37 17.04 2.75
N GLU A 76 19.58 16.67 3.75
CA GLU A 76 20.00 16.68 5.16
C GLU A 76 20.71 15.38 5.60
N GLN A 77 20.79 14.39 4.70
CA GLN A 77 21.13 13.00 4.98
C GLN A 77 20.18 12.38 6.00
N GLY A 78 19.86 11.11 5.83
CA GLY A 78 18.94 10.46 6.76
C GLY A 78 18.59 9.05 6.36
N ASP A 79 17.72 8.46 7.16
CA ASP A 79 17.17 7.14 6.88
C ASP A 79 16.09 7.26 5.77
N PRO A 80 16.24 6.55 4.64
CA PRO A 80 15.29 6.60 3.53
C PRO A 80 13.86 6.15 3.86
N GLU A 81 13.71 5.23 4.82
CA GLU A 81 12.41 4.67 5.16
C GLU A 81 11.55 5.69 5.95
N PRO A 82 12.02 6.25 7.10
CA PRO A 82 11.35 7.38 7.75
C PRO A 82 11.14 8.60 6.85
N PHE A 83 12.02 8.80 5.87
CA PHE A 83 11.81 9.85 4.87
C PHE A 83 10.60 9.56 3.98
N THR A 84 10.52 8.35 3.43
CA THR A 84 9.41 7.93 2.55
C THR A 84 8.08 7.93 3.31
N GLN A 85 8.08 7.40 4.53
CA GLN A 85 6.97 7.42 5.46
C GLN A 85 6.40 8.84 5.65
N ARG A 86 7.24 9.78 6.11
CA ARG A 86 6.78 11.14 6.47
C ARG A 86 6.51 12.07 5.30
N ARG A 87 7.19 11.86 4.17
CA ARG A 87 7.11 12.78 3.02
C ARG A 87 6.14 12.34 1.95
N ILE A 88 5.77 11.05 1.92
CA ILE A 88 4.92 10.49 0.87
C ILE A 88 3.72 9.77 1.49
N ILE A 89 3.95 8.77 2.34
CA ILE A 89 2.90 7.88 2.83
C ILE A 89 1.94 8.59 3.78
N GLU A 90 2.45 9.23 4.83
CA GLU A 90 1.62 9.92 5.84
C GLU A 90 0.76 11.04 5.22
N PRO A 91 1.28 11.92 4.33
CA PRO A 91 0.43 12.90 3.63
C PRO A 91 -0.68 12.27 2.79
N LEU A 92 -0.43 11.11 2.16
CA LEU A 92 -1.47 10.39 1.41
C LEU A 92 -2.55 9.83 2.36
N PHE A 93 -2.14 9.28 3.51
CA PHE A 93 -3.10 8.86 4.52
C PHE A 93 -3.94 10.02 5.05
N GLU A 94 -3.33 11.17 5.36
CA GLU A 94 -4.06 12.36 5.79
C GLU A 94 -5.07 12.82 4.74
N ALA A 95 -4.67 12.89 3.47
CA ALA A 95 -5.55 13.31 2.37
C ALA A 95 -6.70 12.33 2.07
N LEU A 96 -6.50 11.04 2.38
CA LEU A 96 -7.51 10.00 2.25
C LEU A 96 -8.32 9.78 3.54
N GLU A 97 -8.14 10.64 4.55
CA GLU A 97 -8.82 10.58 5.85
C GLU A 97 -8.50 9.31 6.68
N TYR A 98 -7.26 8.80 6.56
CA TYR A 98 -6.67 7.75 7.40
C TYR A 98 -5.58 8.27 8.38
N PRO A 99 -5.75 9.39 9.12
CA PRO A 99 -4.66 9.96 9.93
C PRO A 99 -4.32 9.16 11.21
N ASP A 100 -5.24 8.33 11.71
CA ASP A 100 -5.16 7.73 13.04
C ASP A 100 -4.53 6.32 13.05
N PHE A 101 -3.41 6.14 12.35
CA PHE A 101 -2.63 4.90 12.47
C PHE A 101 -2.13 4.73 13.92
N THR A 102 -2.17 3.50 14.43
CA THR A 102 -1.94 3.05 15.82
C THR A 102 -3.11 3.18 16.81
N THR A 103 -4.36 3.35 16.36
CA THR A 103 -5.54 3.23 17.26
C THR A 103 -5.95 1.77 17.51
N GLU A 104 -6.32 1.48 18.78
CA GLU A 104 -6.80 0.20 19.32
C GLU A 104 -5.91 -1.05 19.18
N ALA A 105 -4.58 -0.88 19.31
CA ALA A 105 -3.68 -2.01 19.55
C ALA A 105 -3.79 -2.60 20.97
N SER A 106 -4.93 -2.42 21.66
CA SER A 106 -5.22 -3.07 22.93
C SER A 106 -5.26 -4.59 22.73
N GLY A 107 -4.39 -5.31 23.44
CA GLY A 107 -4.27 -6.78 23.35
C GLY A 107 -3.07 -7.31 22.56
N LEU A 108 -2.36 -6.49 21.78
CA LEU A 108 -1.08 -6.89 21.18
C LEU A 108 0.07 -6.70 22.18
N SER A 109 1.10 -7.54 22.10
CA SER A 109 2.37 -7.29 22.80
C SER A 109 3.08 -6.08 22.18
N ASP A 110 3.93 -5.39 22.96
CA ASP A 110 4.77 -4.30 22.43
C ASP A 110 5.62 -4.75 21.24
N GLN A 111 6.05 -6.02 21.26
CA GLN A 111 6.80 -6.63 20.17
C GLN A 111 5.98 -6.88 18.91
N GLN A 112 4.65 -7.05 19.01
CA GLN A 112 3.77 -7.16 17.84
C GLN A 112 3.40 -5.78 17.30
N ARG A 113 3.19 -4.78 18.18
CA ARG A 113 2.98 -3.38 17.77
C ARG A 113 4.19 -2.79 17.06
N GLN A 114 5.39 -3.07 17.56
CA GLN A 114 6.65 -2.60 16.97
C GLN A 114 7.01 -3.25 15.62
N LYS A 115 6.23 -4.24 15.17
CA LYS A 115 6.60 -5.00 13.97
C LYS A 115 6.12 -4.39 12.66
N ALA A 116 4.97 -3.71 12.65
CA ALA A 116 4.45 -3.04 11.46
C ALA A 116 4.69 -1.53 11.56
N ASP A 117 4.95 -0.88 10.43
CA ASP A 117 5.15 0.57 10.37
C ASP A 117 3.87 1.32 10.68
N TYR A 118 2.76 0.86 10.10
CA TYR A 118 1.43 1.36 10.40
C TYR A 118 0.46 0.24 10.73
N LEU A 119 -0.53 0.55 11.56
CA LEU A 119 -1.56 -0.40 11.98
C LEU A 119 -2.88 0.34 12.16
N PHE A 120 -3.87 0.00 11.36
CA PHE A 120 -5.22 0.57 11.47
C PHE A 120 -6.16 -0.42 12.16
N SER A 121 -7.07 0.09 12.98
CA SER A 121 -8.22 -0.67 13.45
C SER A 121 -9.18 -0.90 12.29
N LEU A 122 -9.74 -2.11 12.20
CA LEU A 122 -10.88 -2.40 11.35
C LEU A 122 -12.08 -2.91 12.16
N ARG A 123 -12.00 -2.88 13.50
CA ARG A 123 -13.00 -3.46 14.42
C ARG A 123 -14.38 -2.82 14.31
N GLU A 124 -14.43 -1.57 13.90
CA GLU A 124 -15.67 -0.82 13.67
C GLU A 124 -16.39 -1.25 12.38
N PHE A 125 -15.76 -2.08 11.53
CA PHE A 125 -16.33 -2.57 10.28
C PHE A 125 -16.75 -4.04 10.38
N ASP A 126 -17.96 -4.30 10.87
CA ASP A 126 -18.51 -5.66 11.05
C ASP A 126 -18.52 -6.52 9.76
N ALA A 127 -18.44 -5.88 8.59
CA ALA A 127 -18.43 -6.55 7.29
C ALA A 127 -17.03 -7.07 6.87
N ILE A 128 -15.97 -6.73 7.61
CA ILE A 128 -14.59 -7.09 7.29
C ILE A 128 -14.12 -8.19 8.25
N GLU A 129 -13.62 -9.30 7.70
CA GLU A 129 -13.15 -10.49 8.46
C GLU A 129 -11.84 -10.24 9.25
N SER A 130 -11.31 -9.03 9.20
CA SER A 130 -10.03 -8.62 9.79
C SER A 130 -10.27 -7.60 10.89
N GLU A 131 -9.64 -7.76 12.05
CA GLU A 131 -9.70 -6.75 13.11
C GLU A 131 -8.78 -5.56 12.85
N ARG A 132 -7.77 -5.75 12.00
CA ARG A 132 -6.67 -4.80 11.79
C ARG A 132 -6.18 -4.80 10.35
N LEU A 133 -5.53 -3.71 9.96
CA LEU A 133 -4.81 -3.58 8.70
C LEU A 133 -3.38 -3.12 8.99
N PRO A 134 -2.40 -4.04 9.07
CA PRO A 134 -1.00 -3.67 9.10
C PRO A 134 -0.53 -3.17 7.73
N VAL A 135 0.39 -2.21 7.76
CA VAL A 135 1.06 -1.68 6.57
C VAL A 135 2.58 -1.72 6.81
N GLU A 136 3.31 -2.30 5.87
CA GLU A 136 4.76 -2.24 5.77
C GLU A 136 5.15 -1.16 4.76
N ALA A 137 6.03 -0.25 5.17
CA ALA A 137 6.50 0.86 4.39
C ALA A 137 7.99 0.72 4.09
N GLU A 138 8.34 0.84 2.82
CA GLU A 138 9.70 0.70 2.33
C GLU A 138 10.22 2.04 1.77
N PRO A 139 11.54 2.24 1.69
CA PRO A 139 12.13 3.35 0.96
C PRO A 139 11.58 3.48 -0.46
N LEU A 140 11.38 4.73 -0.90
CA LEU A 140 10.95 5.06 -2.25
C LEU A 140 11.74 4.26 -3.30
N ASN A 141 10.98 3.59 -4.18
CA ASN A 141 11.47 2.77 -5.28
C ASN A 141 12.21 1.47 -4.86
N LYS A 142 12.14 1.07 -3.59
CA LYS A 142 12.55 -0.28 -3.16
C LYS A 142 11.56 -1.33 -3.69
N LYS A 143 12.07 -2.53 -3.94
CA LYS A 143 11.25 -3.68 -4.34
C LYS A 143 10.35 -4.11 -3.18
N LEU A 144 9.07 -4.34 -3.47
CA LEU A 144 8.11 -4.82 -2.47
C LEU A 144 8.05 -6.35 -2.43
N ASP A 145 8.42 -7.04 -3.52
CA ASP A 145 8.41 -8.50 -3.68
C ASP A 145 9.64 -9.16 -3.04
N GLN A 146 9.83 -8.92 -1.74
CA GLN A 146 10.97 -9.42 -0.99
C GLN A 146 10.55 -10.36 0.14
N GLN A 147 11.35 -11.38 0.41
CA GLN A 147 10.99 -12.42 1.40
C GLN A 147 10.93 -11.91 2.84
N ASN A 148 11.77 -10.93 3.20
CA ASN A 148 11.90 -10.43 4.57
C ASN A 148 11.62 -8.91 4.67
N HIS A 149 10.99 -8.35 3.64
CA HIS A 149 10.78 -6.91 3.40
C HIS A 149 9.50 -6.73 2.58
N GLY A 150 8.81 -5.61 2.70
CA GLY A 150 7.55 -5.35 2.00
C GLY A 150 6.54 -6.51 2.16
N ILE A 151 6.21 -7.17 1.03
CA ILE A 151 5.24 -8.27 0.97
C ILE A 151 5.56 -9.38 1.97
N GLY A 152 6.82 -9.81 2.08
CA GLY A 152 7.17 -10.92 2.98
C GLY A 152 7.00 -10.60 4.47
N GLN A 153 7.16 -9.33 4.87
CA GLN A 153 6.84 -8.89 6.24
C GLN A 153 5.33 -8.91 6.49
N VAL A 154 4.56 -8.45 5.51
CA VAL A 154 3.09 -8.49 5.56
C VAL A 154 2.59 -9.93 5.70
N GLU A 155 3.04 -10.83 4.82
CA GLU A 155 2.73 -12.26 4.87
C GLU A 155 3.01 -12.85 6.26
N GLY A 156 4.18 -12.54 6.83
CA GLY A 156 4.57 -12.98 8.17
C GLY A 156 3.63 -12.53 9.30
N TRP A 157 2.94 -11.40 9.15
CA TRP A 157 1.91 -10.98 10.11
C TRP A 157 0.58 -11.69 9.87
N LEU A 158 0.17 -11.87 8.62
CA LEU A 158 -1.09 -12.52 8.26
C LEU A 158 -1.12 -14.01 8.64
N ASP A 159 0.03 -14.68 8.59
CA ASP A 159 0.20 -16.05 9.11
C ASP A 159 -0.04 -16.14 10.64
N SER A 160 0.09 -15.03 11.37
CA SER A 160 -0.07 -15.01 12.82
C SER A 160 -1.51 -14.75 13.23
N TYR A 161 -2.24 -15.81 13.62
CA TYR A 161 -3.58 -15.69 14.21
C TYR A 161 -3.67 -14.65 15.34
N SER A 162 -2.61 -14.52 16.14
CA SER A 162 -2.54 -13.58 17.27
C SER A 162 -2.46 -12.11 16.85
N PHE A 163 -2.17 -11.83 15.57
CA PHE A 163 -2.14 -10.48 15.03
C PHE A 163 -3.54 -9.97 14.69
N GLY A 164 -4.50 -10.88 14.43
CA GLY A 164 -5.89 -10.55 14.13
C GLY A 164 -6.05 -9.79 12.80
N ALA A 165 -5.15 -10.05 11.85
CA ALA A 165 -5.22 -9.48 10.51
C ALA A 165 -5.43 -10.58 9.46
N GLU A 166 -6.29 -10.31 8.49
CA GLU A 166 -6.46 -11.11 7.27
C GLU A 166 -6.07 -10.35 6.00
N PHE A 167 -5.94 -9.02 6.11
CA PHE A 167 -5.45 -8.14 5.05
C PHE A 167 -4.21 -7.39 5.51
N GLY A 168 -3.33 -7.04 4.60
CA GLY A 168 -2.20 -6.15 4.86
C GLY A 168 -1.75 -5.42 3.60
N ILE A 169 -0.99 -4.34 3.78
CA ILE A 169 -0.48 -3.52 2.69
C ILE A 169 1.04 -3.48 2.72
N ALA A 170 1.68 -3.66 1.56
CA ALA A 170 3.07 -3.29 1.36
C ALA A 170 3.14 -2.06 0.45
N THR A 171 3.98 -1.07 0.80
CA THR A 171 4.09 0.17 0.03
C THR A 171 5.49 0.76 0.03
N ASP A 172 5.86 1.45 -1.05
CA ASP A 172 7.04 2.34 -1.09
C ASP A 172 6.64 3.83 -1.24
N GLY A 173 5.37 4.13 -0.98
CA GLY A 173 4.74 5.44 -1.19
C GLY A 173 4.22 5.66 -2.61
N MET A 174 4.79 5.00 -3.63
CA MET A 174 4.33 5.11 -5.02
C MET A 174 3.46 3.92 -5.42
N ARG A 175 3.84 2.73 -4.98
CA ARG A 175 3.18 1.47 -5.30
C ARG A 175 2.61 0.91 -4.02
N TRP A 176 1.37 0.46 -4.09
CA TRP A 176 0.59 -0.02 -2.96
C TRP A 176 0.02 -1.38 -3.35
N VAL A 177 0.34 -2.40 -2.57
CA VAL A 177 -0.11 -3.78 -2.81
C VAL A 177 -0.98 -4.21 -1.64
N LEU A 178 -2.26 -4.47 -1.89
CA LEU A 178 -3.19 -5.03 -0.91
C LEU A 178 -3.18 -6.56 -1.02
N ILE A 179 -2.91 -7.21 0.11
CA ILE A 179 -2.73 -8.66 0.21
C ILE A 179 -3.78 -9.23 1.15
N LYS A 180 -4.40 -10.34 0.78
CA LYS A 180 -5.26 -11.16 1.64
C LYS A 180 -4.60 -12.50 1.92
N TYR A 181 -4.71 -12.99 3.14
CA TYR A 181 -4.42 -14.38 3.46
C TYR A 181 -5.68 -15.24 3.36
N ASP A 182 -5.74 -16.14 2.39
CA ASP A 182 -6.78 -17.17 2.28
C ASP A 182 -6.42 -18.34 3.19
N ARG A 183 -7.08 -18.37 4.36
CA ARG A 183 -6.91 -19.43 5.38
C ARG A 183 -7.42 -20.79 4.94
N GLU A 184 -8.38 -20.84 4.02
CA GLU A 184 -8.90 -22.12 3.52
C GLU A 184 -7.87 -22.79 2.60
N ARG A 185 -7.13 -21.97 1.83
CA ARG A 185 -6.13 -22.44 0.87
C ARG A 185 -4.68 -22.40 1.37
N TYR A 186 -4.43 -21.76 2.51
CA TYR A 186 -3.09 -21.46 3.02
C TYR A 186 -2.23 -20.72 1.98
N GLN A 187 -2.82 -19.71 1.35
CA GLN A 187 -2.19 -18.93 0.27
C GLN A 187 -2.42 -17.43 0.46
N TYR A 188 -1.56 -16.64 -0.16
CA TYR A 188 -1.67 -15.19 -0.22
C TYR A 188 -2.16 -14.77 -1.60
N ASP A 189 -3.19 -13.92 -1.61
CA ASP A 189 -3.77 -13.36 -2.82
C ASP A 189 -3.51 -11.84 -2.85
N THR A 190 -2.97 -11.34 -3.96
CA THR A 190 -2.94 -9.90 -4.23
C THR A 190 -4.33 -9.47 -4.71
N LEU A 191 -5.02 -8.66 -3.91
CA LEU A 191 -6.36 -8.18 -4.24
C LEU A 191 -6.34 -6.92 -5.11
N ALA A 192 -5.36 -6.05 -4.90
CA ALA A 192 -5.21 -4.82 -5.66
C ALA A 192 -3.77 -4.34 -5.68
N GLU A 193 -3.39 -3.72 -6.80
CA GLU A 193 -2.14 -2.99 -6.96
C GLU A 193 -2.45 -1.59 -7.48
N VAL A 194 -2.01 -0.56 -6.76
CA VAL A 194 -2.14 0.84 -7.16
C VAL A 194 -0.76 1.40 -7.40
N ASN A 195 -0.55 1.96 -8.59
CA ASN A 195 0.69 2.64 -8.96
C ASN A 195 0.44 4.14 -9.18
N LEU A 196 0.90 4.97 -8.25
CA LEU A 196 0.81 6.42 -8.28
C LEU A 196 1.92 7.07 -9.11
N GLN A 197 2.92 6.31 -9.55
CA GLN A 197 4.06 6.83 -10.32
C GLN A 197 3.64 7.70 -11.52
N PRO A 198 2.63 7.34 -12.36
CA PRO A 198 2.25 8.18 -13.49
C PRO A 198 1.74 9.57 -13.09
N VAL A 199 0.94 9.67 -12.02
CA VAL A 199 0.39 10.96 -11.56
C VAL A 199 1.46 11.79 -10.84
N VAL A 200 2.36 11.15 -10.10
CA VAL A 200 3.49 11.81 -9.44
C VAL A 200 4.49 12.36 -10.47
N ILE A 201 4.78 11.61 -11.53
CA ILE A 201 5.59 12.09 -12.66
C ILE A 201 4.91 13.31 -13.30
N ALA A 202 3.60 13.24 -13.61
CA ALA A 202 2.90 14.36 -14.21
C ALA A 202 2.96 15.63 -13.33
N ALA A 203 2.83 15.49 -12.00
CA ALA A 203 3.01 16.60 -11.07
C ALA A 203 4.45 17.16 -11.10
N PHE A 204 5.46 16.29 -11.16
CA PHE A 204 6.87 16.70 -11.29
C PHE A 204 7.15 17.46 -12.60
N GLU A 205 6.63 16.98 -13.71
CA GLU A 205 6.74 17.63 -15.02
C GLU A 205 6.07 19.01 -15.02
N ASN A 206 4.89 19.13 -14.41
CA ASN A 206 4.18 20.39 -14.28
C ASN A 206 4.96 21.42 -13.44
N LEU A 207 5.59 20.98 -12.34
CA LEU A 207 6.37 21.85 -11.45
C LEU A 207 7.73 22.25 -12.00
N THR A 208 8.33 21.44 -12.87
CA THR A 208 9.68 21.69 -13.43
C THR A 208 9.63 22.24 -14.85
N GLY A 209 8.52 22.08 -15.57
CA GLY A 209 8.41 22.36 -17.00
C GLY A 209 9.15 21.36 -17.89
N ARG A 210 9.72 20.29 -17.32
CA ARG A 210 10.35 19.21 -18.06
C ARG A 210 9.23 18.30 -18.56
N LYS A 211 9.01 18.27 -19.87
CA LYS A 211 8.10 17.32 -20.52
C LYS A 211 8.96 16.40 -21.36
N GLU A 212 8.74 15.09 -21.26
CA GLU A 212 9.19 14.14 -22.29
C GLU A 212 8.26 14.19 -23.51
#